data_AF-A0A916IPF6-F1
#
_entry.id   AF-A0A916IPF6-F1
#
_cell.length_a   1.000
_cell.length_b   1.000
_cell.length_c   1.000
_cell.angle_alpha   90.00
_cell.angle_beta   90.00
_cell.angle_gamma   90.00
#
_symmetry.space_group_name_H-M   'P 1'
#
loop_
_entity.id
_entity.type
_entity.pdbx_description
1 polymer ?
#
loop_
_entity_poly.entity_id
_entity_poly.type
_entity_poly.pdbx_seq_one_letter_code
_entity_poly.pdbx_strand_id
1 'polypeptide(L)' 'MKADRNRAIHQMLVIDGKSLAVAAAAYGISRMRCQQIACAVAKTRTLTEARNKQREVA' A
#
# COMPACT_ATOMS: atom_id res chain seq x y z
N MET A 1 0.75 14.79 4.72
CA MET A 1 -0.54 14.09 4.97
C MET A 1 -1.09 13.23 3.81
N LYS A 2 -0.41 13.05 2.65
CA LYS A 2 -0.87 12.10 1.59
C LYS A 2 -0.36 10.66 1.76
N ALA A 3 0.80 10.47 2.39
CA ALA A 3 1.42 9.15 2.55
C ALA A 3 0.65 8.24 3.52
N ASP A 4 0.10 8.79 4.60
CA ASP A 4 -0.68 8.05 5.60
C ASP A 4 -1.93 7.39 5.03
N ARG A 5 -2.67 8.12 4.18
CA ARG A 5 -3.88 7.58 3.55
C ARG A 5 -3.59 6.38 2.67
N ASN A 6 -2.49 6.40 1.93
CA ASN A 6 -2.09 5.29 1.06
C ASN A 6 -1.65 4.06 1.86
N ARG A 7 -0.93 4.27 2.98
CA ARG A 7 -0.56 3.19 3.90
C ARG A 7 -1.79 2.57 4.55
N ALA A 8 -2.78 3.37 4.96
CA ALA A 8 -4.03 2.87 5.54
C ALA A 8 -4.87 2.05 4.54
N ILE A 9 -4.93 2.49 3.26
CA ILE A 9 -5.56 1.73 2.19
C ILE A 9 -4.83 0.39 1.96
N HIS A 10 -3.50 0.40 1.92
CA HIS A 10 -2.71 -0.83 1.77
C HIS A 10 -2.92 -1.78 2.97
N GLN A 11 -2.91 -1.26 4.19
CA GLN A 11 -3.17 -2.05 5.40
C GLN A 11 -4.54 -2.75 5.32
N MET A 12 -5.60 -2.01 5.01
CA MET A 12 -6.94 -2.57 4.89
C MET A 12 -7.04 -3.66 3.82
N LEU A 13 -6.36 -3.49 2.68
CA LEU A 13 -6.46 -4.42 1.55
C LEU A 13 -5.57 -5.66 1.72
N VAL A 14 -4.35 -5.48 2.20
CA VAL A 14 -3.30 -6.51 2.18
C VAL A 14 -3.13 -7.19 3.53
N ILE A 15 -3.23 -6.43 4.63
CA ILE A 15 -3.04 -6.97 5.98
C ILE A 15 -4.37 -7.41 6.58
N ASP A 16 -5.39 -6.56 6.50
CA ASP A 16 -6.73 -6.88 7.06
C ASP A 16 -7.58 -7.72 6.09
N GLY A 17 -7.11 -7.96 4.85
CA GLY A 17 -7.79 -8.79 3.85
C GLY A 17 -9.14 -8.25 3.36
N LYS A 18 -9.43 -6.95 3.53
CA LYS A 18 -10.70 -6.34 3.12
C LYS A 18 -10.79 -6.22 1.61
N SER A 19 -12.01 -6.30 1.07
CA SER A 19 -12.23 -6.19 -0.37
C SER A 19 -12.00 -4.78 -0.90
N LEU A 20 -11.68 -4.67 -2.19
CA LEU A 20 -11.53 -3.40 -2.89
C LEU A 20 -12.79 -2.51 -2.80
N ALA A 21 -13.98 -3.11 -2.72
CA ALA A 21 -15.22 -2.37 -2.59
C ALA A 21 -15.33 -1.65 -1.23
N VAL A 22 -14.94 -2.32 -0.15
CA VAL A 22 -14.95 -1.75 1.20
C VAL A 22 -13.94 -0.61 1.31
N ALA A 23 -12.72 -0.81 0.81
CA ALA A 23 -11.71 0.25 0.82
C ALA A 23 -12.10 1.45 -0.07
N ALA A 24 -12.67 1.19 -1.25
CA ALA A 24 -13.15 2.24 -2.16
C ALA A 24 -14.23 3.12 -1.50
N ALA A 25 -15.21 2.49 -0.84
CA ALA A 25 -16.27 3.19 -0.11
C ALA A 25 -15.73 3.99 1.08
N ALA A 26 -14.83 3.40 1.88
CA ALA A 26 -14.26 4.04 3.07
C ALA A 26 -13.46 5.32 2.76
N TYR A 27 -12.80 5.38 1.61
CA TYR A 27 -11.94 6.50 1.22
C TYR A 27 -12.49 7.35 0.06
N GLY A 28 -13.72 7.09 -0.39
CA GLY A 28 -14.39 7.82 -1.46
C GLY A 28 -13.61 7.83 -2.78
N ILE A 29 -13.03 6.69 -3.18
CA ILE A 29 -12.25 6.56 -4.41
C ILE A 29 -12.67 5.35 -5.24
N SER A 30 -12.26 5.32 -6.51
CA SER A 30 -12.52 4.17 -7.39
C SER A 30 -11.74 2.93 -6.95
N ARG A 31 -12.29 1.74 -7.25
CA ARG A 31 -11.63 0.44 -7.03
C ARG A 31 -10.26 0.37 -7.71
N MET A 32 -10.17 0.88 -8.93
CA MET A 32 -8.92 0.99 -9.68
C MET A 32 -7.89 1.84 -8.93
N ARG A 33 -8.31 2.95 -8.31
CA ARG A 33 -7.39 3.78 -7.52
C ARG A 33 -6.93 3.07 -6.24
N CYS A 34 -7.81 2.34 -5.56
CA CYS A 34 -7.43 1.49 -4.42
C CYS A 34 -6.37 0.45 -4.83
N GLN A 35 -6.55 -0.22 -5.96
CA GLN A 35 -5.60 -1.22 -6.46
C GLN A 35 -4.25 -0.59 -6.81
N GLN A 36 -4.24 0.56 -7.50
CA GLN A 36 -3.01 1.30 -7.80
C GLN A 36 -2.23 1.68 -6.53
N ILE A 37 -2.95 2.15 -5.50
CA ILE A 37 -2.35 2.51 -4.20
C ILE A 37 -1.73 1.29 -3.54
N ALA A 38 -2.46 0.16 -3.47
CA ALA A 38 -1.95 -1.07 -2.90
C ALA A 38 -0.67 -1.54 -3.61
N CYS A 39 -0.68 -1.59 -4.95
CA CYS A 39 0.50 -1.98 -5.73
C CYS A 39 1.68 -1.00 -5.55
N ALA A 40 1.43 0.31 -5.51
CA ALA A 40 2.48 1.31 -5.34
C ALA A 40 3.15 1.20 -3.96
N VAL A 41 2.36 1.01 -2.90
CA VAL A 41 2.88 0.86 -1.54
C VAL A 41 3.66 -0.45 -1.40
N ALA A 42 3.14 -1.55 -1.96
CA ALA A 42 3.84 -2.84 -1.96
C ALA A 42 5.21 -2.75 -2.67
N LYS A 43 5.26 -2.14 -3.86
CA LYS A 43 6.52 -1.91 -4.59
C LYS A 43 7.50 -1.02 -3.81
N THR A 44 7.01 0.02 -3.15
CA THR A 44 7.86 0.90 -2.35
C THR A 44 8.46 0.14 -1.17
N ARG A 45 7.68 -0.74 -0.54
CA ARG A 45 8.14 -1.54 0.59
C ARG A 45 9.19 -2.58 0.18
N THR A 46 8.96 -3.31 -0.91
CA THR A 46 9.94 -4.27 -1.43
C THR A 46 11.24 -3.61 -1.88
N LEU A 47 11.16 -2.45 -2.55
CA LEU A 47 12.35 -1.68 -2.92
C LEU A 47 13.11 -1.15 -1.69
N THR A 48 12.39 -0.74 -0.64
CA THR A 48 13.02 -0.28 0.61
C THR A 48 13.71 -1.43 1.34
N GLU A 49 13.05 -2.59 1.47
CA GLU A 49 13.63 -3.78 2.08
C GLU A 49 14.86 -4.29 1.29
N ALA A 50 14.81 -4.28 -0.04
CA ALA A 50 15.95 -4.62 -0.89
C ALA A 50 17.13 -3.66 -0.68
N ARG A 51 16.87 -2.35 -0.56
CA ARG A 51 17.91 -1.33 -0.29
C ARG A 51 18.51 -1.46 1.10
N ASN A 52 17.71 -1.80 2.12
CA ASN A 52 18.23 -2.07 3.46
C ASN A 52 19.13 -3.30 3.49
N LYS A 53 18.75 -4.39 2.82
CA LYS A 53 19.59 -5.58 2.69
C LYS A 53 20.94 -5.29 2.00
N GLN A 54 20.95 -4.40 1.01
CA GLN A 54 22.20 -3.97 0.38
C GLN A 54 23.08 -3.11 1.31
N ARG A 55 22.49 -2.38 2.26
CA ARG A 55 23.23 -1.57 3.24
C ARG A 55 23.77 -2.39 4.41
N GLU A 56 23.12 -3.47 4.80
CA GLU A 56 23.60 -4.36 5.88
C GLU A 56 24.80 -5.23 5.46
N VAL A 57 25.05 -5.36 4.16
CA VAL A 57 26.13 -6.18 3.59
C VAL A 57 27.38 -5.36 3.21
N ALA A 58 27.27 -4.02 3.18
CA ALA A 58 28.35 -3.09 2.83
C ALA A 58 29.01 -2.50 4.08
#